data_AF-A0A377PPI5-F1
#
_entry.id   AF-A0A377PPI5-F1
#
_cell.length_a   1.000
_cell.length_b   1.000
_cell.length_c   1.000
_cell.angle_alpha   90.00
_cell.angle_beta   90.00
_cell.angle_gamma   90.00
#
_symmetry.space_group_name_H-M   'P 1'
#
loop_
_entity.id
_entity.type
_entity.pdbx_description
1 polymer ?
#
loop_
_entity_poly.entity_id
_entity_poly.type
_entity_poly.pdbx_seq_one_letter_code
_entity_poly.pdbx_strand_id
1 'polypeptide(L)'
;MVLNVAKRGGAFVGLNPIHSLYPANPESASPYSPSSRRWLNVAYIDVNQVEEFKLSDEAQTWWNNTETQRRLSEARASEWVDYSSVISLKINALQRAFPAFIQQKGSHKRLKAFRQFVEQGGHSLYQQAAFDALHAHLNAQDPTMWGLASMAR
;
A
#
# COMPACT_ATOMS: atom_id res chain seq x y z
N MET A 1 6.90 18.96 4.25
CA MET A 1 8.13 18.71 5.06
C MET A 1 9.41 19.04 4.29
N VAL A 2 9.73 18.35 3.18
CA VAL A 2 10.97 18.58 2.41
C VAL A 2 11.19 20.06 2.04
N LEU A 3 10.16 20.73 1.49
CA LEU A 3 10.22 22.16 1.18
C LEU A 3 10.50 23.04 2.42
N ASN A 4 9.97 22.66 3.59
CA ASN A 4 10.19 23.40 4.82
C ASN A 4 11.60 23.23 5.36
N VAL A 5 12.19 22.04 5.21
CA VAL A 5 13.60 21.75 5.55
C VAL A 5 14.52 22.53 4.63
N ALA A 6 14.30 22.48 3.32
CA ALA A 6 15.10 23.20 2.33
C ALA A 6 15.07 24.73 2.56
N LYS A 7 13.88 25.31 2.81
CA LYS A 7 13.73 26.74 3.13
C LYS A 7 14.50 27.18 4.39
N ARG A 8 14.88 26.25 5.26
CA ARG A 8 15.65 26.50 6.48
C ARG A 8 17.13 26.11 6.34
N GLY A 9 17.60 25.86 5.12
CA GLY A 9 18.99 25.51 4.84
C GLY A 9 19.33 24.03 5.05
N GLY A 10 18.35 23.16 5.32
CA GLY A 10 18.59 21.72 5.42
C GLY A 10 18.86 21.08 4.06
N ALA A 11 19.88 20.22 3.98
CA ALA A 11 20.33 19.61 2.73
C ALA A 11 19.63 18.29 2.36
N PHE A 12 19.09 17.56 3.34
CA PHE A 12 18.41 16.27 3.12
C PHE A 12 17.43 15.94 4.24
N VAL A 13 16.61 14.91 4.02
CA VAL A 13 15.77 14.27 5.04
C VAL A 13 16.15 12.79 5.09
N GLY A 14 16.59 12.32 6.26
CA GLY A 14 16.83 10.90 6.50
C GLY A 14 15.51 10.16 6.71
N LEU A 15 15.44 8.91 6.23
CA LEU A 15 14.29 8.04 6.39
C LEU A 15 14.69 6.77 7.15
N ASN A 16 13.77 6.21 7.90
CA ASN A 16 13.85 4.81 8.31
C ASN A 16 13.81 3.90 7.06
N PRO A 17 14.19 2.62 7.18
CA PRO A 17 14.03 1.69 6.07
C PRO A 17 12.57 1.64 5.59
N ILE A 18 12.37 1.82 4.28
CA ILE A 18 11.05 1.84 3.62
C ILE A 18 10.78 0.55 2.83
N HIS A 19 11.42 -0.54 3.26
CA HIS A 19 11.35 -1.86 2.66
C HIS A 19 9.95 -2.47 2.74
N SER A 20 9.59 -3.34 1.80
CA SER A 20 8.32 -4.06 1.80
C SER A 20 8.15 -4.83 3.11
N LEU A 21 6.99 -4.64 3.75
CA LEU A 21 6.57 -5.34 4.96
C LEU A 21 5.42 -6.29 4.60
N TYR A 22 4.40 -6.41 5.46
CA TYR A 22 3.34 -7.40 5.34
C TYR A 22 1.96 -6.72 5.41
N PRO A 23 1.34 -6.34 4.28
CA PRO A 23 0.02 -5.71 4.29
C PRO A 23 -1.08 -6.56 4.93
N ALA A 24 -0.95 -7.89 4.85
CA ALA A 24 -1.86 -8.85 5.48
C ALA A 24 -1.60 -9.04 6.99
N ASN A 25 -0.47 -8.56 7.51
CA ASN A 25 -0.14 -8.57 8.94
C ASN A 25 0.45 -7.20 9.33
N PRO A 26 -0.39 -6.14 9.33
CA PRO A 26 0.07 -4.76 9.41
C PRO A 26 0.74 -4.41 10.74
N GLU A 27 0.43 -5.13 11.82
CA GLU A 27 1.07 -4.95 13.13
C GLU A 27 2.53 -5.44 13.17
N SER A 28 2.95 -6.25 12.19
CA SER A 28 4.37 -6.58 11.97
C SER A 28 5.10 -5.40 11.32
N ALA A 29 5.16 -4.28 12.04
CA ALA A 29 5.53 -2.96 11.52
C ALA A 29 7.02 -2.60 11.66
N SER A 30 7.87 -3.51 12.16
CA SER A 30 9.30 -3.24 12.30
C SER A 30 9.97 -3.05 10.94
N PRO A 31 10.56 -1.88 10.63
CA PRO A 31 11.24 -1.64 9.36
C PRO A 31 12.54 -2.45 9.21
N TYR A 32 12.99 -3.10 10.28
CA TYR A 32 14.21 -3.91 10.33
C TYR A 32 13.96 -5.41 10.16
N SER A 33 12.69 -5.83 10.08
CA SER A 33 12.29 -7.21 9.77
C SER A 33 11.47 -7.27 8.47
N PRO A 34 12.02 -6.82 7.32
CA PRO A 34 11.24 -6.68 6.10
C PRO A 34 10.99 -8.01 5.38
N SER A 35 9.90 -8.06 4.64
CA SER A 35 9.62 -9.11 3.63
C SER A 35 10.67 -9.08 2.52
N SER A 36 11.00 -7.89 2.03
CA SER A 36 12.02 -7.69 1.00
C SER A 36 12.70 -6.35 1.12
N ARG A 37 14.03 -6.35 1.08
CA ARG A 37 14.85 -5.12 0.99
C ARG A 37 14.86 -4.50 -0.42
N ARG A 38 14.35 -5.20 -1.44
CA ARG A 38 14.30 -4.73 -2.84
C ARG A 38 13.05 -3.92 -3.16
N TRP A 39 11.94 -4.23 -2.49
CA TRP A 39 10.62 -3.64 -2.75
C TRP A 39 10.22 -2.69 -1.63
N LEU A 40 9.17 -1.90 -1.87
CA LEU A 40 8.79 -0.77 -1.01
C LEU A 40 7.55 -1.08 -0.18
N ASN A 41 7.47 -0.48 1.01
CA ASN A 41 6.29 -0.55 1.86
C ASN A 41 5.12 0.25 1.27
N VAL A 42 4.06 -0.46 0.86
CA VAL A 42 2.84 0.14 0.30
C VAL A 42 2.08 1.03 1.28
N ALA A 43 2.36 0.93 2.59
CA ALA A 43 1.83 1.82 3.62
C ALA A 43 2.09 3.30 3.32
N TYR A 44 3.19 3.61 2.63
CA TYR A 44 3.60 4.98 2.33
C TYR A 44 2.99 5.57 1.05
N ILE A 45 2.16 4.81 0.32
CA ILE A 45 1.41 5.35 -0.81
C ILE A 45 0.49 6.47 -0.31
N ASP A 46 0.61 7.66 -0.90
CA ASP A 46 -0.36 8.73 -0.73
C ASP A 46 -1.55 8.48 -1.68
N VAL A 47 -2.61 7.90 -1.14
CA VAL A 47 -3.83 7.58 -1.88
C VAL A 47 -4.48 8.83 -2.47
N ASN A 48 -4.30 10.00 -1.84
CA ASN A 48 -4.82 11.27 -2.35
C ASN A 48 -4.13 11.71 -3.64
N GLN A 49 -3.02 11.08 -4.04
CA GLN A 49 -2.33 11.37 -5.29
C GLN A 49 -2.64 10.36 -6.40
N VAL A 50 -3.47 9.35 -6.11
CA VAL A 50 -3.93 8.37 -7.11
C VAL A 50 -5.14 8.94 -7.83
N GLU A 51 -4.98 9.27 -9.12
CA GLU A 51 -6.05 9.88 -9.93
C GLU A 51 -7.29 8.99 -9.98
N GLU A 52 -7.10 7.68 -10.12
CA GLU A 52 -8.20 6.73 -10.22
C GLU A 52 -8.98 6.57 -8.93
N PHE A 53 -8.38 6.87 -7.78
CA PHE A 53 -9.11 6.95 -6.51
C PHE A 53 -10.07 8.15 -6.51
N LYS A 54 -9.63 9.29 -7.04
CA LYS A 54 -10.46 10.51 -7.14
C LYS A 54 -11.60 10.37 -8.14
N LEU A 55 -11.35 9.64 -9.23
CA LEU A 55 -12.28 9.51 -10.36
C LEU A 55 -13.22 8.30 -10.25
N SER A 56 -12.97 7.36 -9.34
CA SER A 56 -13.81 6.18 -9.16
C SER A 56 -15.03 6.53 -8.30
N ASP A 57 -16.23 6.50 -8.89
CA ASP A 57 -17.50 6.70 -8.18
C ASP A 57 -17.66 5.71 -7.02
N GLU A 58 -17.24 4.47 -7.22
CA GLU A 58 -17.24 3.43 -6.19
C GLU A 58 -16.31 3.81 -5.03
N ALA A 59 -15.09 4.27 -5.33
CA ALA A 59 -14.14 4.69 -4.33
C ALA A 59 -14.62 5.94 -3.58
N GLN A 60 -15.22 6.92 -4.28
CA GLN A 60 -15.75 8.13 -3.67
C GLN A 60 -16.99 7.86 -2.82
N THR A 61 -17.88 6.95 -3.24
CA THR A 61 -19.03 6.53 -2.44
C THR A 61 -18.59 5.87 -1.15
N TRP A 62 -17.60 4.97 -1.22
CA TRP A 62 -17.00 4.36 -0.04
C TRP A 62 -16.30 5.40 0.84
N TRP A 63 -15.49 6.29 0.25
CA TRP A 63 -14.73 7.30 0.97
C TRP A 63 -15.62 8.27 1.75
N ASN A 64 -16.71 8.73 1.14
CA ASN A 64 -17.61 9.72 1.74
C ASN A 64 -18.64 9.11 2.70
N ASN A 65 -18.67 7.78 2.88
CA ASN A 65 -19.59 7.18 3.83
C ASN A 65 -19.17 7.46 5.29
N THR A 66 -20.16 7.52 6.18
CA THR A 66 -19.97 7.91 7.58
C THR A 66 -18.98 7.01 8.31
N GLU A 67 -19.03 5.70 8.06
CA GLU A 67 -18.18 4.74 8.75
C GLU A 67 -16.70 4.87 8.34
N THR A 68 -16.42 5.10 7.07
CA THR A 68 -15.05 5.31 6.55
C THR A 68 -14.48 6.62 7.09
N GLN A 69 -15.28 7.69 7.11
CA GLN A 69 -14.87 8.97 7.68
C GLN A 69 -14.63 8.87 9.20
N ARG A 70 -15.46 8.12 9.93
CA ARG A 70 -15.26 7.85 11.36
C ARG A 70 -13.93 7.12 11.60
N ARG A 71 -13.70 5.98 10.93
CA ARG A 71 -12.45 5.20 11.03
C ARG A 71 -11.21 6.02 10.67
N LEU A 72 -11.31 6.85 9.63
CA LEU A 72 -10.24 7.76 9.24
C LEU A 72 -9.96 8.79 10.34
N SER A 73 -11.01 9.40 10.90
CA SER A 73 -10.88 10.39 11.96
C SER A 73 -10.22 9.78 13.20
N GLU A 74 -10.63 8.57 13.60
CA GLU A 74 -10.05 7.84 14.74
C GLU A 74 -8.58 7.51 14.50
N ALA A 75 -8.23 6.95 13.34
CA ALA A 75 -6.85 6.63 13.00
C ALA A 75 -5.95 7.87 12.96
N ARG A 76 -6.48 9.04 12.58
CA ARG A 76 -5.75 10.31 12.58
C ARG A 76 -5.65 10.98 13.95
N ALA A 77 -6.62 10.74 14.83
CA ALA A 77 -6.67 11.31 16.17
C ALA A 77 -5.85 10.47 17.18
N SER A 78 -5.55 9.22 16.85
CA SER A 78 -4.72 8.35 17.68
C SER A 78 -3.32 8.93 17.89
N GLU A 79 -2.82 8.84 19.13
CA GLU A 79 -1.44 9.17 19.48
C GLU A 79 -0.44 8.20 18.85
N TRP A 80 -0.84 6.93 18.71
CA TRP A 80 -0.03 5.84 18.16
C TRP A 80 -0.52 5.49 16.76
N VAL A 81 0.41 5.11 15.88
CA VAL A 81 0.05 4.67 14.53
C VAL A 81 -0.74 3.36 14.64
N ASP A 82 -2.03 3.42 14.32
CA ASP A 82 -2.88 2.23 14.12
C ASP A 82 -2.62 1.66 12.73
N TYR A 83 -1.65 0.75 12.64
CA TYR A 83 -1.24 0.14 11.37
C TYR A 83 -2.39 -0.63 10.73
N SER A 84 -3.13 -1.42 11.50
CA SER A 84 -4.29 -2.17 11.03
C SER A 84 -5.33 -1.27 10.34
N SER A 85 -5.77 -0.19 10.99
CA SER A 85 -6.75 0.73 10.42
C SER A 85 -6.20 1.46 9.20
N VAL A 86 -4.97 1.97 9.26
CA VAL A 86 -4.37 2.73 8.16
C VAL A 86 -4.17 1.84 6.92
N ILE A 87 -3.59 0.65 7.08
CA ILE A 87 -3.38 -0.29 5.97
C ILE A 87 -4.71 -0.74 5.39
N SER A 88 -5.69 -1.10 6.24
CA SER A 88 -7.03 -1.49 5.80
C SER A 88 -7.67 -0.41 4.94
N LEU A 89 -7.69 0.85 5.39
CA LEU A 89 -8.25 1.98 4.65
C LEU A 89 -7.52 2.18 3.31
N LYS A 90 -6.19 2.18 3.31
CA LYS A 90 -5.40 2.40 2.09
C LYS A 90 -5.59 1.29 1.06
N ILE A 91 -5.55 0.03 1.48
CA ILE A 91 -5.73 -1.11 0.58
C ILE A 91 -7.13 -1.12 -0.01
N ASN A 92 -8.18 -0.86 0.79
CA ASN A 92 -9.55 -0.74 0.27
C ASN A 92 -9.67 0.37 -0.79
N ALA A 93 -9.09 1.54 -0.53
CA ALA A 93 -9.09 2.64 -1.48
C ALA A 93 -8.37 2.28 -2.79
N LEU A 94 -7.19 1.67 -2.70
CA LEU A 94 -6.37 1.29 -3.86
C LEU A 94 -7.02 0.18 -4.67
N GLN A 95 -7.66 -0.81 -4.02
CA GLN A 95 -8.40 -1.88 -4.69
C GLN A 95 -9.58 -1.34 -5.49
N ARG A 96 -10.28 -0.30 -5.01
CA ARG A 96 -11.37 0.37 -5.75
C ARG A 96 -10.88 1.27 -6.88
N ALA A 97 -9.65 1.79 -6.76
CA ALA A 97 -9.03 2.61 -7.80
C ALA A 97 -8.43 1.77 -8.93
N PHE A 98 -7.88 0.59 -8.61
CA PHE A 98 -7.11 -0.22 -9.56
C PHE A 98 -7.88 -0.66 -10.81
N PRO A 99 -9.18 -1.06 -10.75
CA PRO A 99 -9.96 -1.40 -11.94
C PRO A 99 -10.01 -0.26 -12.97
N ALA A 100 -10.25 0.98 -12.52
CA ALA A 100 -10.26 2.14 -13.40
C ALA A 100 -8.88 2.41 -14.03
N PHE A 101 -7.78 2.10 -13.31
CA PHE A 101 -6.42 2.25 -13.83
C PHE A 101 -6.14 1.27 -14.98
N ILE A 102 -6.48 -0.01 -14.79
CA ILE A 102 -6.18 -1.05 -15.79
C ILE A 102 -7.12 -0.99 -17.01
N GLN A 103 -8.30 -0.38 -16.88
CA GLN A 103 -9.24 -0.16 -17.98
C GLN A 103 -8.86 1.03 -18.89
N GLN A 104 -7.84 1.81 -18.54
CA GLN A 104 -7.34 2.88 -19.41
C GLN A 104 -6.93 2.33 -20.78
N LYS A 105 -7.09 3.15 -21.82
CA LYS A 105 -6.67 2.79 -23.18
C LYS A 105 -5.19 2.41 -23.18
N GLY A 106 -4.80 1.40 -23.95
CA GLY A 106 -3.41 0.90 -23.99
C GLY A 106 -2.36 1.95 -24.39
N SER A 107 -2.76 3.02 -25.07
CA SER A 107 -1.91 4.18 -25.40
C SER A 107 -1.71 5.16 -24.24
N HIS A 108 -2.40 4.99 -23.11
CA HIS A 108 -2.29 5.86 -21.96
C HIS A 108 -0.89 5.78 -21.34
N LYS A 109 -0.25 6.94 -21.17
CA LYS A 109 1.17 7.04 -20.77
C LYS A 109 1.46 6.33 -19.44
N ARG A 110 0.58 6.47 -18.44
CA ARG A 110 0.74 5.84 -17.11
C ARG A 110 0.60 4.32 -17.17
N LEU A 111 -0.32 3.79 -17.97
CA LEU A 111 -0.50 2.35 -18.14
C LEU A 111 0.69 1.73 -18.87
N LYS A 112 1.24 2.39 -19.89
CA LYS A 112 2.47 1.97 -20.56
C LYS A 112 3.67 1.95 -19.59
N ALA A 113 3.84 3.02 -18.80
CA ALA A 113 4.90 3.11 -17.81
C ALA A 113 4.78 2.01 -16.73
N PHE A 114 3.56 1.70 -16.29
CA PHE A 114 3.31 0.60 -15.36
C PHE A 114 3.70 -0.76 -15.95
N ARG A 115 3.28 -1.07 -17.18
CA ARG A 115 3.66 -2.33 -17.85
C ARG A 115 5.18 -2.47 -18.01
N GLN A 116 5.85 -1.37 -18.38
CA GLN A 116 7.31 -1.33 -18.48
C GLN A 116 7.98 -1.54 -17.11
N PHE A 117 7.44 -0.93 -16.04
CA PHE A 117 7.92 -1.16 -14.69
C PHE A 117 7.77 -2.63 -14.26
N VAL A 118 6.64 -3.26 -14.59
CA VAL A 118 6.41 -4.68 -14.31
C VAL A 118 7.39 -5.57 -15.07
N GLU A 119 7.61 -5.30 -16.36
CA GLU A 119 8.57 -6.01 -17.19
C GLU A 119 10.00 -5.89 -16.64
N GLN A 120 10.42 -4.68 -16.27
CA GLN A 120 11.74 -4.41 -15.69
C GLN A 120 11.92 -5.04 -14.29
N GLY A 121 10.86 -5.09 -13.50
CA GLY A 121 10.86 -5.75 -12.19
C GLY A 121 11.00 -7.27 -12.28
N GLY A 122 10.56 -7.85 -13.39
CA GLY A 122 10.76 -9.25 -13.75
C GLY A 122 10.30 -10.23 -12.67
N HIS A 123 11.02 -11.34 -12.56
CA HIS A 123 10.64 -12.42 -11.64
C HIS A 123 10.61 -11.99 -10.17
N SER A 124 11.50 -11.08 -9.75
CA SER A 124 11.55 -10.63 -8.36
C SER A 124 10.34 -9.80 -7.96
N LEU A 125 9.81 -8.97 -8.86
CA LEU A 125 8.59 -8.21 -8.60
C LEU A 125 7.37 -9.13 -8.57
N TYR A 126 7.33 -10.08 -9.51
CA TYR A 126 6.29 -11.10 -9.55
C TYR A 126 6.22 -11.90 -8.24
N GLN A 127 7.36 -12.38 -7.73
CA GLN A 127 7.41 -13.11 -6.46
C GLN A 127 6.94 -12.27 -5.28
N GLN A 128 7.30 -10.99 -5.20
CA GLN A 128 6.81 -10.09 -4.16
C GLN A 128 5.29 -9.94 -4.22
N ALA A 129 4.75 -9.64 -5.40
CA ALA A 129 3.30 -9.47 -5.59
C ALA A 129 2.54 -10.78 -5.32
N ALA A 130 3.07 -11.92 -5.78
CA ALA A 130 2.49 -13.23 -5.54
C ALA A 130 2.51 -13.60 -4.05
N PHE A 131 3.62 -13.31 -3.34
CA PHE A 131 3.72 -13.51 -1.90
C PHE A 131 2.66 -12.68 -1.16
N ASP A 132 2.55 -11.38 -1.42
CA ASP A 132 1.59 -10.52 -0.74
C ASP A 132 0.13 -10.91 -1.04
N ALA A 133 -0.16 -11.31 -2.29
CA ALA A 133 -1.48 -11.81 -2.69
C ALA A 133 -1.84 -13.13 -1.98
N LEU A 134 -0.90 -14.08 -1.93
CA LEU A 134 -1.11 -15.37 -1.25
C LEU A 134 -1.24 -15.18 0.26
N HIS A 135 -0.40 -14.33 0.85
CA HIS A 135 -0.45 -14.02 2.28
C HIS A 135 -1.78 -13.38 2.66
N ALA A 136 -2.29 -12.42 1.87
CA ALA A 136 -3.61 -11.83 2.09
C ALA A 136 -4.74 -12.88 1.97
N HIS A 137 -4.66 -13.77 0.98
CA HIS A 137 -5.65 -14.83 0.79
C HIS A 137 -5.69 -15.81 1.96
N LEU A 138 -4.52 -16.26 2.42
CA LEU A 138 -4.42 -17.25 3.51
C LEU A 138 -4.75 -16.64 4.88
N ASN A 139 -4.33 -15.40 5.13
CA ASN A 139 -4.69 -14.68 6.35
C ASN A 139 -6.22 -14.46 6.47
N ALA A 140 -6.91 -14.25 5.34
CA ALA A 140 -8.36 -14.14 5.30
C ALA A 140 -9.08 -15.47 5.60
N GLN A 141 -8.44 -16.61 5.34
CA GLN A 141 -8.98 -17.93 5.67
C GLN A 141 -8.69 -18.32 7.13
N ASP A 142 -7.44 -18.12 7.54
CA ASP A 142 -6.96 -18.44 8.88
C ASP A 142 -5.88 -17.43 9.28
N PRO A 143 -6.16 -16.53 10.25
CA PRO A 143 -5.19 -15.58 10.77
C PRO A 143 -3.94 -16.24 11.36
N THR A 144 -4.01 -17.53 11.70
CA THR A 144 -2.87 -18.34 12.18
C THR A 144 -2.00 -18.91 11.06
N MET A 145 -2.24 -18.52 9.79
CA MET A 145 -1.34 -18.80 8.68
C MET A 145 -0.44 -17.61 8.32
N TRP A 146 0.56 -17.35 9.18
CA TRP A 146 1.46 -16.17 9.15
C TRP A 146 2.80 -16.41 8.45
N GLY A 147 3.03 -17.57 7.82
CA GLY A 147 4.25 -17.79 7.04
C GLY A 147 4.31 -19.10 6.25
N LEU A 148 5.31 -19.24 5.38
CA LEU A 148 5.53 -20.45 4.57
C LEU A 148 5.52 -21.76 5.39
N ALA A 149 5.95 -21.73 6.65
CA ALA A 149 5.97 -22.90 7.53
C ALA A 149 4.59 -23.36 8.01
N SER A 150 3.59 -22.47 8.09
CA SER A 150 2.20 -22.83 8.38
C SER A 150 1.42 -23.23 7.13
N MET A 151 1.90 -22.84 5.95
CA MET A 151 1.25 -23.07 4.65
C MET A 151 1.66 -24.40 3.98
N ALA A 152 2.62 -25.12 4.56
CA ALA A 152 3.19 -26.36 4.02
C ALA A 152 2.64 -27.63 4.70
N ARG A 153 1.48 -27.56 5.37
CA ARG A 153 0.80 -28.72 5.96
C ARG A 153 -0.43 -29.10 5.17
#